data_AF-A0A6C0DIB1-F1
#
_entry.id   AF-A0A6C0DIB1-F1
#
_cell.length_a   1.000
_cell.length_b   1.000
_cell.length_c   1.000
_cell.angle_alpha   90.00
_cell.angle_beta   90.00
_cell.angle_gamma   90.00
#
_symmetry.space_group_name_H-M   'P 1'
#
loop_
_entity.id
_entity.type
_entity.pdbx_description
1 polymer ?
#
loop_
_entity_poly.entity_id
_entity_poly.type
_entity_poly.pdbx_seq_one_letter_code
_entity_poly.pdbx_strand_id
1 'polypeptide(L)'
;MSTTLSIKYEEFIGKEPSLNELERFITINKEQFDEYNNECIKDNRKEDVIDYSVIYTYVKFAKDYGGHYYIGGYIKKYPHDPITQESIDKAVKTHLESQPTHMMEVASKIRSSKELNNLEKILEVYYEKCLEEYYAPPCKNSKLRGGEGYEKVAKETLIGK
;
A
#
# COMPACT_ATOMS: atom_id res chain seq x y z
N MET A 1 -22.61 -2.02 0.43
CA MET A 1 -21.40 -2.84 0.22
C MET A 1 -20.59 -2.13 -0.84
N SER A 2 -19.55 -1.39 -0.44
CA SER A 2 -18.67 -0.71 -1.39
C SER A 2 -17.67 -1.75 -1.87
N THR A 3 -17.83 -2.23 -3.10
CA THR A 3 -16.78 -2.95 -3.83
C THR A 3 -15.75 -1.91 -4.27
N THR A 4 -14.83 -1.54 -3.38
CA THR A 4 -13.58 -0.91 -3.82
C THR A 4 -12.82 -2.00 -4.56
N LEU A 5 -12.87 -1.95 -5.89
CA LEU A 5 -11.94 -2.66 -6.75
C LEU A 5 -10.54 -2.29 -6.26
N SER A 6 -9.81 -3.26 -5.69
CA SER A 6 -8.36 -3.19 -5.54
C SER A 6 -7.81 -2.78 -6.91
N ILE A 7 -7.26 -1.57 -7.02
CA ILE A 7 -6.68 -1.07 -8.25
C ILE A 7 -5.38 -1.85 -8.45
N LYS A 8 -5.51 -3.01 -9.09
CA LYS A 8 -4.39 -3.77 -9.63
C LYS A 8 -3.91 -3.04 -10.87
N TYR A 9 -2.91 -2.19 -10.73
CA TYR A 9 -2.12 -1.77 -11.87
C TYR A 9 -1.33 -3.00 -12.36
N GLU A 10 -1.63 -3.47 -13.57
CA GLU A 10 -0.98 -4.64 -14.16
C GLU A 10 0.55 -4.48 -14.21
N GLU A 11 1.03 -3.24 -14.32
CA GLU A 11 2.44 -2.84 -14.35
C GLU A 11 3.22 -3.21 -13.07
N PHE A 12 2.52 -3.43 -11.95
CA PHE A 12 3.13 -3.73 -10.65
C PHE A 12 2.92 -5.18 -10.17
N ILE A 13 2.33 -6.05 -10.99
CA ILE A 13 2.29 -7.48 -10.69
C ILE A 13 3.72 -8.03 -10.66
N GLY A 14 4.12 -8.64 -9.53
CA GLY A 14 5.49 -9.10 -9.30
C GLY A 14 6.49 -7.99 -8.90
N LYS A 15 6.00 -6.76 -8.69
CA LYS A 15 6.77 -5.61 -8.17
C LYS A 15 6.12 -5.06 -6.89
N GLU A 16 5.41 -5.91 -6.14
CA GLU A 16 4.73 -5.52 -4.92
C GLU A 16 5.75 -5.16 -3.83
N PRO A 17 5.48 -4.10 -3.03
CA PRO A 17 6.43 -3.66 -2.03
C PRO A 17 6.51 -4.64 -0.86
N SER A 18 7.69 -4.74 -0.26
CA SER A 18 7.91 -5.33 1.05
C SER A 18 7.57 -4.34 2.18
N LEU A 19 7.48 -4.84 3.42
CA LEU A 19 7.24 -3.99 4.58
C LEU A 19 8.34 -2.93 4.76
N ASN A 20 9.60 -3.31 4.53
CA ASN A 20 10.73 -2.39 4.64
C ASN A 20 10.70 -1.30 3.57
N GLU A 21 10.21 -1.61 2.36
CA GLU A 21 10.02 -0.61 1.31
C GLU A 21 8.88 0.34 1.66
N LEU A 22 7.77 -0.17 2.20
CA LEU A 22 6.68 0.69 2.68
C LEU A 22 7.12 1.59 3.85
N GLU A 23 7.92 1.09 4.79
CA GLU A 23 8.48 1.90 5.89
C GLU A 23 9.30 3.07 5.32
N ARG A 24 10.20 2.78 4.37
CA ARG A 24 11.01 3.81 3.71
C ARG A 24 10.16 4.80 2.93
N PHE A 25 9.19 4.30 2.17
CA PHE A 25 8.28 5.12 1.37
C PHE A 25 7.50 6.11 2.24
N ILE A 26 6.93 5.65 3.36
CA ILE A 26 6.22 6.53 4.29
C ILE A 26 7.18 7.52 4.94
N THR A 27 8.37 7.09 5.36
CA THR A 27 9.35 8.00 5.96
C THR A 27 9.79 9.11 5.01
N ILE A 28 9.99 8.79 3.73
CA ILE A 28 10.39 9.78 2.71
C ILE A 28 9.22 10.73 2.38
N ASN A 29 8.00 10.22 2.32
CA ASN A 29 6.82 10.99 1.90
C ASN A 29 5.93 11.45 3.07
N LYS A 30 6.47 11.46 4.29
CA LYS A 30 5.69 11.70 5.51
C LYS A 30 4.93 13.03 5.48
N GLU A 31 5.57 14.09 5.02
CA GLU A 31 4.96 15.42 4.92
C GLU A 31 3.75 15.40 3.97
N GLN A 32 3.85 14.70 2.84
CA GLN A 32 2.74 14.56 1.87
C GLN A 32 1.56 13.79 2.47
N PHE A 33 1.83 12.71 3.21
CA PHE A 33 0.78 11.97 3.92
C PHE A 33 0.08 12.85 4.98
N ASP A 34 0.85 13.64 5.73
CA ASP A 34 0.31 14.54 6.74
C ASP A 34 -0.52 15.67 6.11
N GLU A 35 -0.06 16.24 5.00
CA GLU A 35 -0.80 17.24 4.22
C GLU A 35 -2.13 16.67 3.71
N TYR A 36 -2.10 15.51 3.04
CA TYR A 36 -3.30 14.80 2.58
C TYR A 36 -4.29 14.55 3.72
N ASN A 37 -3.83 14.00 4.84
CA ASN A 37 -4.68 13.72 5.99
C ASN A 37 -5.30 15.00 6.57
N ASN A 38 -4.54 16.09 6.62
CA ASN A 38 -5.04 17.38 7.09
C ASN A 38 -6.11 17.95 6.15
N GLU A 39 -5.96 17.79 4.83
CA GLU A 39 -6.97 18.17 3.84
C GLU A 39 -8.25 17.33 4.00
N CYS A 40 -8.14 16.01 4.11
CA CYS A 40 -9.27 15.13 4.39
C CYS A 40 -10.04 15.56 5.66
N ILE A 41 -9.33 15.92 6.73
CA ILE A 41 -9.95 16.41 7.97
C ILE A 41 -10.68 17.74 7.76
N LYS A 42 -10.06 18.69 7.04
CA LYS A 42 -10.67 20.01 6.73
C LYS A 42 -11.94 19.85 5.88
N ASP A 43 -11.92 18.93 4.92
CA ASP A 43 -13.05 18.64 4.02
C ASP A 43 -14.11 17.72 4.65
N ASN A 44 -13.94 17.34 5.92
CA ASN A 44 -14.81 16.39 6.63
C ASN A 44 -14.90 14.99 5.96
N ARG A 45 -13.84 14.57 5.27
CA ARG A 45 -13.65 13.24 4.68
C ARG A 45 -12.81 12.34 5.59
N LYS A 46 -13.30 12.11 6.82
CA LYS A 46 -12.55 11.38 7.87
C LYS A 46 -12.29 9.92 7.51
N GLU A 47 -13.17 9.34 6.70
CA GLU A 47 -13.08 8.00 6.16
C GLU A 47 -11.92 7.83 5.18
N ASP A 48 -11.42 8.91 4.58
CA ASP A 48 -10.32 8.88 3.61
C ASP A 48 -8.94 8.96 4.28
N VAL A 49 -8.87 9.47 5.51
CA VAL A 49 -7.63 9.56 6.30
C VAL A 49 -6.88 8.23 6.31
N ILE A 50 -5.56 8.31 6.08
CA ILE A 50 -4.65 7.18 6.02
C ILE A 50 -3.88 7.12 7.34
N ASP A 51 -4.16 6.11 8.16
CA ASP A 51 -3.36 5.78 9.33
C ASP A 51 -2.14 4.94 8.90
N TYR A 52 -1.09 5.63 8.46
CA TYR A 52 0.17 4.99 8.07
C TYR A 52 0.97 4.43 9.26
N SER A 53 0.50 4.62 10.51
CA SER A 53 1.14 4.02 11.70
C SER A 53 1.05 2.49 11.74
N VAL A 54 0.15 1.90 10.95
CA VAL A 54 0.05 0.45 10.77
C VAL A 54 1.38 -0.16 10.31
N ILE A 55 2.12 0.52 9.41
CA ILE A 55 3.41 0.04 8.92
C ILE A 55 4.46 0.05 10.03
N TYR A 56 4.53 1.14 10.81
CA TYR A 56 5.44 1.20 11.96
C TYR A 56 5.10 0.16 13.03
N THR A 57 3.82 -0.16 13.20
CA THR A 57 3.36 -1.22 14.11
C THR A 57 3.84 -2.59 13.64
N TYR A 58 3.71 -2.90 12.35
CA TYR A 58 4.23 -4.14 11.77
C TYR A 58 5.76 -4.23 11.88
N VAL A 59 6.48 -3.15 11.58
CA VAL A 59 7.95 -3.11 11.70
C VAL A 59 8.37 -3.35 13.14
N LYS A 60 7.74 -2.66 14.10
CA LYS A 60 8.02 -2.85 15.52
C LYS A 60 7.73 -4.29 15.95
N PHE A 61 6.59 -4.85 15.53
CA PHE A 61 6.25 -6.23 15.84
C PHE A 61 7.31 -7.20 15.29
N ALA A 62 7.76 -7.04 14.05
CA ALA A 62 8.80 -7.89 13.49
C ALA A 62 10.14 -7.78 14.21
N LYS A 63 10.51 -6.57 14.66
CA LYS A 63 11.72 -6.33 15.47
C LYS A 63 11.62 -6.98 16.84
N ASP A 64 10.47 -6.88 17.50
CA ASP A 64 10.26 -7.36 18.86
C ASP A 64 9.96 -8.88 18.91
N TYR A 65 9.37 -9.46 17.85
CA TYR A 65 8.82 -10.82 17.85
C TYR A 65 9.29 -11.67 16.67
N GLY A 66 10.56 -12.09 16.70
CA GLY A 66 11.04 -13.20 15.87
C GLY A 66 11.07 -12.91 14.36
N GLY A 67 11.26 -11.65 13.98
CA GLY A 67 11.57 -11.25 12.60
C GLY A 67 10.40 -11.32 11.62
N HIS A 68 9.16 -11.47 12.07
CA HIS A 68 7.99 -11.58 11.21
C HIS A 68 6.82 -10.76 11.75
N TYR A 69 5.84 -10.49 10.89
CA TYR A 69 4.60 -9.80 11.25
C TYR A 69 3.40 -10.52 10.64
N TYR A 70 2.20 -10.08 10.98
CA TYR A 70 0.96 -10.68 10.52
C TYR A 70 0.09 -9.64 9.84
N ILE A 71 -0.14 -9.78 8.52
CA ILE A 71 -1.08 -8.93 7.78
C ILE A 71 -2.48 -9.15 8.34
N GLY A 72 -3.07 -8.08 8.88
CA GLY A 72 -4.37 -8.10 9.54
C GLY A 72 -4.46 -9.05 10.73
N GLY A 73 -3.33 -9.49 11.29
CA GLY A 73 -3.29 -10.49 12.36
C GLY A 73 -3.45 -11.96 11.91
N TYR A 74 -3.53 -12.24 10.60
CA TYR A 74 -3.81 -13.59 10.09
C TYR A 74 -2.67 -14.20 9.27
N ILE A 75 -2.08 -13.42 8.36
CA ILE A 75 -1.11 -13.94 7.39
C ILE A 75 0.31 -13.57 7.79
N LYS A 76 1.10 -14.57 8.20
CA LYS A 76 2.51 -14.40 8.55
C LYS A 76 3.34 -13.98 7.32
N LYS A 77 4.17 -12.95 7.48
CA LYS A 77 5.11 -12.44 6.47
C LYS A 77 6.42 -12.01 7.11
N TYR A 78 7.52 -12.08 6.35
CA TYR A 78 8.79 -11.47 6.76
C TYR A 78 8.92 -10.04 6.20
N PRO A 79 9.62 -9.11 6.87
CA PRO A 79 9.70 -7.71 6.45
C PRO A 79 10.26 -7.46 5.04
N HIS A 80 11.00 -8.42 4.49
CA HIS A 80 11.56 -8.36 3.14
C HIS A 80 10.70 -9.08 2.10
N ASP A 81 9.67 -9.81 2.53
CA ASP A 81 8.77 -10.50 1.60
C ASP A 81 7.80 -9.49 0.98
N PRO A 82 7.48 -9.64 -0.32
CA PRO A 82 6.45 -8.83 -0.96
C PRO A 82 5.08 -8.98 -0.29
N ILE A 83 4.38 -7.85 -0.13
CA ILE A 83 3.00 -7.76 0.30
C ILE A 83 2.10 -7.90 -0.93
N THR A 84 1.82 -9.14 -1.30
CA THR A 84 1.04 -9.43 -2.51
C THR A 84 -0.46 -9.25 -2.25
N GLN A 85 -1.22 -8.90 -3.28
CA GLN A 85 -2.70 -8.84 -3.17
C GLN A 85 -3.27 -10.18 -2.72
N GLU A 86 -2.70 -11.31 -3.17
CA GLU A 86 -3.11 -12.63 -2.70
C GLU A 86 -3.02 -12.78 -1.17
N SER A 87 -1.97 -12.20 -0.56
CA SER A 87 -1.82 -12.23 0.90
C SER A 87 -2.84 -11.34 1.62
N ILE A 88 -3.23 -10.23 1.02
CA ILE A 88 -4.28 -9.33 1.52
C ILE A 88 -5.64 -10.00 1.39
N ASP A 89 -5.97 -10.54 0.22
CA ASP A 89 -7.23 -11.23 -0.06
C ASP A 89 -7.42 -12.42 0.90
N LYS A 90 -6.34 -13.17 1.17
CA LYS A 90 -6.34 -14.25 2.17
C LYS A 90 -6.60 -13.71 3.57
N ALA A 91 -5.96 -12.60 3.97
CA ALA A 91 -6.17 -11.99 5.28
C ALA A 91 -7.61 -11.48 5.44
N VAL A 92 -8.16 -10.80 4.43
CA VAL A 92 -9.56 -10.34 4.40
C VAL A 92 -10.53 -11.51 4.49
N LYS A 93 -10.29 -12.58 3.72
CA LYS A 93 -11.11 -13.79 3.77
C LYS A 93 -11.12 -14.42 5.17
N THR A 94 -9.93 -14.66 5.75
CA THR A 94 -9.83 -15.23 7.11
C THR A 94 -10.47 -14.29 8.15
N HIS A 95 -10.32 -12.98 7.97
CA HIS A 95 -10.99 -12.00 8.81
C HIS A 95 -12.50 -12.13 8.76
N LEU A 96 -13.11 -12.24 7.57
CA LEU A 96 -14.56 -12.36 7.41
C LEU A 96 -15.10 -13.70 7.93
N GLU A 97 -14.36 -14.79 7.75
CA GLU A 97 -14.76 -16.14 8.14
C GLU A 97 -14.62 -16.41 9.66
N SER A 98 -13.74 -15.69 10.36
CA SER A 98 -13.54 -15.87 11.81
C SER A 98 -14.78 -15.43 12.62
N GLN A 99 -15.18 -16.22 13.62
CA GLN A 99 -16.26 -15.84 14.55
C GLN A 99 -15.66 -15.58 15.94
N PRO A 100 -15.78 -14.36 16.49
CA PRO A 100 -15.25 -14.06 17.82
C PRO A 100 -16.14 -14.72 18.88
N THR A 101 -15.50 -15.36 19.85
CA THR A 101 -16.12 -16.06 20.97
C THR A 101 -16.07 -15.25 22.27
N HIS A 102 -15.18 -14.25 22.35
CA HIS A 102 -15.05 -13.38 23.51
C HIS A 102 -14.73 -11.92 23.14
N MET A 103 -14.94 -10.99 24.08
CA MET A 103 -14.79 -9.55 23.84
C MET A 103 -13.39 -9.14 23.36
N MET A 104 -12.33 -9.82 23.83
CA MET A 104 -10.98 -9.54 23.32
C MET A 104 -10.81 -9.92 21.84
N GLU A 105 -11.48 -10.98 21.37
CA GLU A 105 -11.49 -11.35 19.94
C GLU A 105 -12.29 -10.36 19.11
N VAL A 106 -13.39 -9.81 19.65
CA VAL A 106 -14.13 -8.70 19.01
C VAL A 106 -13.21 -7.49 18.80
N ALA A 107 -12.49 -7.09 19.85
CA ALA A 107 -11.55 -5.97 19.76
C ALA A 107 -10.40 -6.24 18.80
N SER A 108 -9.91 -7.49 18.76
CA SER A 108 -8.91 -7.95 17.80
C SER A 108 -9.42 -7.80 16.37
N LYS A 109 -10.62 -8.30 16.07
CA LYS A 109 -11.24 -8.18 14.75
C LYS A 109 -11.40 -6.73 14.30
N ILE A 110 -11.89 -5.85 15.17
CA ILE A 110 -12.06 -4.43 14.84
C ILE A 110 -10.71 -3.80 14.46
N ARG A 111 -9.65 -4.14 15.20
CA ARG A 111 -8.29 -3.66 14.92
C ARG A 111 -7.78 -4.20 13.59
N SER A 112 -7.87 -5.52 13.37
CA SER A 112 -7.48 -6.17 12.11
C SER A 112 -8.17 -5.56 10.90
N SER A 113 -9.47 -5.26 11.00
CA SER A 113 -10.21 -4.61 9.92
C SER A 113 -9.66 -3.22 9.60
N LYS A 114 -9.34 -2.41 10.62
CA LYS A 114 -8.72 -1.10 10.44
C LYS A 114 -7.31 -1.21 9.86
N GLU A 115 -6.51 -2.16 10.32
CA GLU A 115 -5.16 -2.40 9.81
C GLU A 115 -5.17 -2.80 8.33
N LEU A 116 -6.09 -3.69 7.92
CA LEU A 116 -6.25 -4.10 6.53
C LEU A 116 -6.66 -2.92 5.63
N ASN A 117 -7.67 -2.15 6.04
CA ASN A 117 -8.12 -0.98 5.27
C ASN A 117 -6.99 0.06 5.09
N ASN A 118 -6.25 0.37 6.16
CA ASN A 118 -5.14 1.32 6.05
C ASN A 118 -3.99 0.77 5.21
N LEU A 119 -3.70 -0.54 5.29
CA LEU A 119 -2.69 -1.17 4.43
C LEU A 119 -3.07 -1.05 2.95
N GLU A 120 -4.33 -1.29 2.60
CA GLU A 120 -4.82 -1.16 1.23
C GLU A 120 -4.65 0.28 0.70
N LYS A 121 -5.04 1.29 1.49
CA LYS A 121 -4.84 2.70 1.11
C LYS A 121 -3.37 3.09 0.94
N ILE A 122 -2.50 2.60 1.81
CA ILE A 122 -1.05 2.87 1.71
C ILE A 122 -0.49 2.26 0.42
N LEU A 123 -0.94 1.04 0.07
CA LEU A 123 -0.55 0.39 -1.17
C LEU A 123 -1.08 1.13 -2.40
N GLU A 124 -2.31 1.64 -2.36
CA GLU A 124 -2.88 2.47 -3.42
C GLU A 124 -2.00 3.70 -3.68
N VAL A 125 -1.69 4.48 -2.63
CA VAL A 125 -0.81 5.66 -2.74
C VAL A 125 0.60 5.28 -3.22
N TYR A 126 1.13 4.15 -2.75
CA TYR A 126 2.42 3.64 -3.22
C TYR A 126 2.40 3.36 -4.71
N TYR A 127 1.41 2.62 -5.19
CA TYR A 127 1.30 2.27 -6.61
C TYR A 127 1.01 3.48 -7.49
N GLU A 128 0.17 4.42 -7.04
CA GLU A 128 -0.05 5.68 -7.74
C GLU A 128 1.27 6.45 -7.94
N LYS A 129 2.10 6.55 -6.90
CA LYS A 129 3.42 7.19 -7.01
C LYS A 129 4.35 6.44 -7.96
N CYS A 130 4.40 5.12 -7.87
CA CYS A 130 5.17 4.32 -8.82
C CYS A 130 4.67 4.49 -10.26
N LEU A 131 3.36 4.67 -10.47
CA LEU A 131 2.75 4.86 -11.78
C LEU A 131 3.11 6.22 -12.38
N GLU A 132 3.05 7.28 -11.55
CA GLU A 132 3.50 8.63 -11.91
C GLU A 132 4.96 8.60 -12.38
N GLU A 133 5.83 7.91 -11.65
CA GLU A 133 7.24 7.73 -12.03
C GLU A 133 7.41 6.89 -13.30
N TYR A 134 6.64 5.82 -13.44
CA TYR A 134 6.71 4.92 -14.60
C TYR A 134 6.31 5.62 -15.90
N TYR A 135 5.34 6.52 -15.87
CA TYR A 135 4.89 7.31 -17.01
C TYR A 135 5.49 8.73 -17.07
N ALA A 136 6.42 9.08 -16.19
CA ALA A 136 7.01 10.41 -16.15
C ALA A 136 7.75 10.75 -17.47
N PRO A 137 7.48 11.91 -18.10
CA PRO A 137 8.23 12.32 -19.28
C PRO A 137 9.69 12.65 -18.91
N PRO A 138 10.62 12.63 -19.88
CA PRO A 138 11.99 13.04 -19.66
C PRO A 138 12.04 14.48 -19.12
N CYS A 139 12.83 14.69 -18.07
CA CYS A 139 13.00 16.00 -17.47
C CYS A 139 13.68 16.94 -18.47
N LYS A 140 13.05 18.08 -18.78
CA LYS A 140 13.65 19.13 -19.63
C LYS A 140 14.96 19.56 -18.96
N ASN A 141 16.09 19.34 -19.65
CA ASN A 141 17.49 19.57 -19.20
C ASN A 141 18.21 18.39 -18.53
N SER A 142 17.63 17.18 -18.51
CA SER A 142 18.36 15.96 -18.12
C SER A 142 18.63 15.06 -19.32
N LYS A 143 19.72 14.27 -19.28
CA LYS A 143 19.94 13.18 -20.25
C LYS A 143 19.05 11.94 -19.98
N LEU A 144 18.19 12.00 -18.96
CA LEU A 144 17.32 10.89 -18.58
C LEU A 144 16.17 10.78 -19.57
N ARG A 145 15.87 9.55 -19.98
CA ARG A 145 14.96 9.25 -21.09
C ARG A 145 13.47 9.22 -20.71
N GLY A 146 13.14 9.58 -19.47
CA GLY A 146 11.79 9.45 -18.90
C GLY A 146 11.61 8.10 -18.21
N GLY A 147 10.41 7.86 -17.68
CA GLY A 147 10.02 6.58 -17.09
C GLY A 147 9.89 5.47 -18.14
N GLU A 148 9.99 4.22 -17.71
CA GLU A 148 9.97 3.05 -18.59
C GLU A 148 8.67 2.96 -19.42
N GLY A 149 7.52 3.27 -18.82
CA GLY A 149 6.23 3.31 -19.49
C GLY A 149 6.16 4.40 -20.54
N TYR A 150 6.65 5.60 -20.22
CA TYR A 150 6.76 6.69 -21.17
C TYR A 150 7.58 6.29 -22.40
N GLU A 151 8.74 5.64 -22.21
CA GLU A 151 9.56 5.18 -23.33
C GLU A 151 8.85 4.17 -24.24
N LYS A 152 8.10 3.22 -23.66
CA LYS A 152 7.35 2.22 -24.44
C LYS A 152 6.30 2.88 -25.32
N VAL A 153 5.45 3.73 -24.73
CA VAL A 153 4.41 4.47 -25.46
C VAL A 153 5.01 5.40 -26.51
N ALA A 154 6.11 6.08 -26.19
CA ALA A 154 6.82 6.94 -27.15
C ALA A 154 7.36 6.15 -28.35
N LYS A 155 7.92 4.95 -28.14
CA LYS A 155 8.40 4.08 -29.24
C LYS A 155 7.25 3.61 -30.11
N GLU A 156 6.14 3.15 -29.52
CA GLU A 156 4.97 2.67 -30.27
C GLU A 156 4.30 3.77 -31.10
N THR A 157 4.23 4.99 -30.57
CA THR A 157 3.68 6.15 -31.29
C THR A 157 4.61 6.71 -32.38
N LEU A 158 5.90 6.39 -32.34
CA LEU A 158 6.88 6.76 -33.38
C LEU A 158 6.90 5.78 -34.57
N ILE A 159 6.44 4.54 -34.39
CA ILE A 159 6.42 3.49 -35.44
C ILE A 159 5.39 3.79 -36.56
N GLY A 160 4.49 4.78 -36.37
CA GLY A 160 3.48 5.21 -37.34
C GLY A 160 3.80 6.50 -38.12
N LYS A 161 5.03 7.03 -38.06
CA LYS A 161 5.50 8.20 -38.82
C LYS A 161 6.57 7.80 -39.83
#